data_AF-A0A533URP8-F1
#
_entry.id   AF-A0A533URP8-F1
#
_cell.length_a   1.000
_cell.length_b   1.000
_cell.length_c   1.000
_cell.angle_alpha   90.00
_cell.angle_beta   90.00
_cell.angle_gamma   90.00
#
_symmetry.space_group_name_H-M   'P 1'
#
loop_
_entity.id
_entity.type
_entity.pdbx_description
1 polymer ?
#
loop_
_entity_poly.entity_id
_entity_poly.type
_entity_poly.pdbx_seq_one_letter_code
_entity_poly.pdbx_strand_id
1 'polypeptide(L)'
;MTSNGIVATQNGTRVHLDPKRGTNTGITFVSHAHIDHLHNQNGGLLLTSRQTSEIAKLRGYSIQRYFEEYENYAMIDSGHILGAKGLLFGDEVFYTGDICTRERGFMKGAKAPRCKTLITECTFGMPEYVFPTLDETVKKVNAIISGMYAKGKPVILLGYELGKGQILSYLFSHWQPYYHDSVKRVNDVYRSFGVDLKDSMGHTEAENAGLLDKKPWLMIAPNLGGRNSFVQDMKSKYDAITIGFSGWAQSQRFAFARQHDFSIALSDHCDYNELVELVKHCDPDKIYTVHGFVEEFAGDLSKMGFDAQPLKENSLDEFF
;
A
#
# COMPACT_ATOMS: atom_id res chain seq x y z
N MET A 1 9.64 13.19 -7.43
CA MET A 1 8.33 13.77 -7.87
C MET A 1 8.25 15.23 -7.48
N THR A 2 7.99 16.12 -8.44
CA THR A 2 7.76 17.56 -8.23
C THR A 2 6.48 17.82 -7.43
N SER A 3 6.22 19.08 -7.10
CA SER A 3 4.99 19.50 -6.44
C SER A 3 3.72 19.18 -7.22
N ASN A 4 3.83 19.00 -8.54
CA ASN A 4 2.69 18.83 -9.45
C ASN A 4 2.31 17.36 -9.71
N GLY A 5 2.99 16.41 -9.07
CA GLY A 5 2.81 14.98 -9.37
C GLY A 5 3.37 14.63 -10.74
N ILE A 6 2.74 13.68 -11.43
CA ILE A 6 2.99 13.38 -12.84
C ILE A 6 1.97 14.14 -13.67
N VAL A 7 2.42 14.91 -14.67
CA VAL A 7 1.52 15.64 -15.58
C VAL A 7 1.58 14.98 -16.95
N ALA A 8 0.42 14.53 -17.42
CA ALA A 8 0.22 14.07 -18.79
C ALA A 8 -0.71 15.05 -19.51
N THR A 9 -0.42 15.39 -20.76
CA THR A 9 -1.33 16.17 -21.59
C THR A 9 -2.04 15.24 -22.57
N GLN A 10 -3.34 15.44 -22.71
CA GLN A 10 -4.19 14.66 -23.60
C GLN A 10 -5.16 15.61 -24.30
N ASN A 11 -5.02 15.77 -25.63
CA ASN A 11 -5.85 16.66 -26.44
C ASN A 11 -5.97 18.09 -25.89
N GLY A 12 -4.88 18.61 -25.31
CA GLY A 12 -4.84 19.94 -24.68
C GLY A 12 -5.33 20.01 -23.23
N THR A 13 -5.85 18.91 -22.68
CA THR A 13 -6.23 18.79 -21.27
C THR A 13 -5.06 18.24 -20.45
N ARG A 14 -4.68 18.94 -19.38
CA ARG A 14 -3.67 18.45 -18.42
C ARG A 14 -4.31 17.50 -17.42
N VAL A 15 -3.68 16.36 -17.21
CA VAL A 15 -4.05 15.32 -16.24
C VAL A 15 -2.93 15.23 -15.20
N HIS A 16 -3.25 15.57 -13.95
CA HIS A 16 -2.35 15.56 -12.81
C HIS A 16 -2.57 14.27 -12.02
N LEU A 17 -1.61 13.35 -12.09
CA LEU A 17 -1.65 12.08 -11.40
C LEU A 17 -0.89 12.20 -10.07
N ASP A 18 -1.62 12.02 -8.97
CA ASP A 18 -1.12 12.12 -7.58
C ASP A 18 -0.28 13.39 -7.31
N PRO A 19 -0.82 14.60 -7.55
CA PRO A 19 -0.08 15.83 -7.27
C PRO A 19 0.10 16.02 -5.76
N LYS A 20 1.25 16.58 -5.36
CA LYS A 20 1.53 16.90 -3.95
C LYS A 20 0.78 18.13 -3.45
N ARG A 21 0.18 18.90 -4.36
CA ARG A 21 -0.63 20.10 -4.08
C ARG A 21 -1.86 20.10 -4.97
N GLY A 22 -2.99 20.56 -4.42
CA GLY A 22 -4.21 20.73 -5.21
C GLY A 22 -4.01 21.74 -6.35
N THR A 23 -4.63 21.45 -7.49
CA THR A 23 -4.63 22.29 -8.68
C THR A 23 -6.05 22.71 -9.03
N ASN A 24 -6.17 23.87 -9.69
CA ASN A 24 -7.45 24.43 -10.11
C ASN A 24 -7.63 24.32 -11.63
N THR A 25 -6.66 23.73 -12.32
CA THR A 25 -6.61 23.59 -13.78
C THR A 25 -6.47 22.12 -14.15
N GLY A 26 -7.12 21.71 -15.23
CA GLY A 26 -7.06 20.32 -15.71
C GLY A 26 -7.83 19.35 -14.82
N ILE A 27 -7.52 18.07 -14.99
CA ILE A 27 -8.08 16.94 -14.26
C ILE A 27 -7.05 16.47 -13.24
N THR A 28 -7.47 16.28 -12.00
CA THR A 28 -6.65 15.67 -10.94
C THR A 28 -7.10 14.25 -10.70
N PHE A 29 -6.16 13.33 -10.53
CA PHE A 29 -6.42 11.97 -10.11
C PHE A 29 -5.67 11.68 -8.81
N VAL A 30 -6.40 11.15 -7.83
CA VAL A 30 -5.84 10.63 -6.57
C VAL A 30 -6.04 9.13 -6.56
N SER A 31 -4.97 8.38 -6.75
CA SER A 31 -4.98 6.92 -6.87
C SER A 31 -5.44 6.24 -5.60
N HIS A 32 -4.90 6.64 -4.45
CA HIS A 32 -5.18 6.00 -3.17
C HIS A 32 -4.84 6.88 -1.95
N ALA A 33 -5.17 6.38 -0.76
CA ALA A 33 -5.14 7.15 0.49
C ALA A 33 -3.85 7.04 1.31
N HIS A 34 -2.70 6.70 0.71
CA HIS A 34 -1.41 6.92 1.36
C HIS A 34 -0.97 8.38 1.27
N ILE A 35 -0.28 8.85 2.31
CA ILE A 35 0.01 10.29 2.52
C ILE A 35 0.82 10.88 1.38
N ASP A 36 1.68 10.09 0.76
CA ASP A 36 2.52 10.46 -0.37
C ASP A 36 1.77 10.62 -1.70
N HIS A 37 0.48 10.24 -1.74
CA HIS A 37 -0.44 10.44 -2.88
C HIS A 37 -1.57 11.43 -2.55
N LEU A 38 -1.70 11.83 -1.29
CA LEU A 38 -2.77 12.71 -0.83
C LEU A 38 -2.37 14.19 -0.85
N HIS A 39 -3.33 15.01 -1.22
CA HIS A 39 -3.29 16.46 -1.07
C HIS A 39 -4.67 16.97 -0.65
N ASN A 40 -4.73 18.15 -0.04
CA ASN A 40 -5.99 18.84 0.14
C ASN A 40 -6.42 19.45 -1.19
N GLN A 41 -7.63 19.13 -1.61
CA GLN A 41 -8.17 19.63 -2.86
C GLN A 41 -8.35 21.15 -2.80
N ASN A 42 -8.10 21.83 -3.91
CA ASN A 42 -8.16 23.29 -4.00
C ASN A 42 -9.12 23.81 -5.10
N GLY A 43 -10.08 22.98 -5.52
CA GLY A 43 -10.93 23.23 -6.68
C GLY A 43 -10.63 22.23 -7.79
N GLY A 44 -10.96 22.57 -9.03
CA GLY A 44 -10.73 21.72 -10.20
C GLY A 44 -11.60 20.46 -10.25
N LEU A 45 -11.45 19.70 -11.33
CA LEU A 45 -12.04 18.38 -11.47
C LEU A 45 -11.13 17.34 -10.81
N LEU A 46 -11.67 16.51 -9.92
CA LEU A 46 -10.90 15.47 -9.22
C LEU A 46 -11.56 14.10 -9.39
N LEU A 47 -10.75 13.11 -9.76
CA LEU A 47 -11.11 11.70 -9.87
C LEU A 47 -10.48 10.94 -8.70
N THR A 48 -11.30 10.21 -7.96
CA THR A 48 -10.84 9.27 -6.93
C THR A 48 -11.99 8.33 -6.55
N SER A 49 -11.69 7.22 -5.88
CA SER A 49 -12.71 6.33 -5.35
C SER A 49 -13.33 6.87 -4.06
N ARG A 50 -14.57 6.47 -3.78
CA ARG A 50 -15.23 6.80 -2.51
C ARG A 50 -14.47 6.27 -1.31
N GLN A 51 -13.90 5.09 -1.41
CA GLN A 51 -13.08 4.49 -0.36
C GLN A 51 -11.83 5.33 -0.09
N THR A 52 -11.13 5.79 -1.13
CA THR A 52 -9.96 6.66 -0.99
C THR A 52 -10.34 7.97 -0.30
N SER A 53 -11.45 8.61 -0.68
CA SER A 53 -11.91 9.85 -0.04
C SER A 53 -12.24 9.67 1.46
N GLU A 54 -12.98 8.63 1.85
CA GLU A 54 -13.34 8.39 3.25
C GLU A 54 -12.11 8.02 4.11
N ILE A 55 -11.17 7.24 3.56
CA ILE A 55 -9.92 6.93 4.25
C ILE A 55 -9.04 8.19 4.36
N ALA A 56 -8.96 9.02 3.31
CA ALA A 56 -8.24 10.28 3.35
C ALA A 56 -8.76 11.21 4.45
N LYS A 57 -10.10 11.28 4.62
CA LYS A 57 -10.76 12.03 5.69
C LYS A 57 -10.34 11.57 7.09
N LEU A 58 -10.29 10.25 7.32
CA LEU A 58 -9.80 9.69 8.59
C LEU A 58 -8.35 10.12 8.88
N ARG A 59 -7.57 10.38 7.83
CA ARG A 59 -6.16 10.79 7.90
C ARG A 59 -5.96 12.31 7.88
N GLY A 60 -7.03 13.10 7.98
CA GLY A 60 -6.96 14.57 8.06
C GLY A 60 -6.88 15.28 6.70
N TYR A 61 -7.17 14.60 5.60
CA TYR A 61 -7.22 15.19 4.26
C TYR A 61 -8.65 15.42 3.81
N SER A 62 -8.89 16.51 3.08
CA SER A 62 -10.20 16.83 2.53
C SER A 62 -10.19 16.69 1.01
N ILE A 63 -10.79 15.59 0.52
CA ILE A 63 -11.09 15.36 -0.89
C ILE A 63 -12.62 15.36 -1.05
N GLN A 64 -13.17 16.40 -1.68
CA GLN A 64 -14.62 16.64 -1.77
C GLN A 64 -15.05 16.96 -3.19
N ARG A 65 -16.28 16.63 -3.59
CA ARG A 65 -16.78 16.90 -4.96
C ARG A 65 -15.89 16.21 -6.02
N TYR A 66 -15.53 14.96 -5.76
CA TYR A 66 -14.83 14.10 -6.71
C TYR A 66 -15.82 13.34 -7.59
N PHE A 67 -15.31 12.77 -8.68
CA PHE A 67 -16.05 11.87 -9.55
C PHE A 67 -15.43 10.46 -9.49
N GLU A 68 -16.28 9.44 -9.40
CA GLU A 68 -15.85 8.04 -9.54
C GLU A 68 -15.88 7.57 -11.01
N GLU A 69 -16.58 8.31 -11.87
CA GLU A 69 -16.69 8.05 -13.30
C GLU A 69 -16.68 9.38 -14.04
N TYR A 70 -15.87 9.49 -15.11
CA TYR A 70 -15.78 10.71 -15.90
C TYR A 70 -15.33 10.42 -17.33
N GLU A 71 -16.20 10.65 -18.31
CA GLU A 71 -15.89 10.54 -19.75
C GLU A 71 -15.09 9.28 -20.12
N ASN A 72 -13.90 9.43 -20.72
CA ASN A 72 -12.98 8.37 -21.11
C ASN A 72 -11.85 8.15 -20.07
N TYR A 73 -12.08 8.54 -18.81
CA TYR A 73 -11.18 8.33 -17.68
C TYR A 73 -11.69 7.16 -16.84
N ALA A 74 -11.17 5.96 -17.13
CA ALA A 74 -11.57 4.73 -16.46
C ALA A 74 -10.66 4.44 -15.26
N MET A 75 -11.25 4.35 -14.07
CA MET A 75 -10.55 3.91 -12.86
C MET A 75 -10.53 2.38 -12.76
N ILE A 76 -9.34 1.80 -12.66
CA ILE A 76 -9.12 0.35 -12.60
C ILE A 76 -8.61 -0.03 -11.21
N ASP A 77 -9.14 -1.07 -10.59
CA ASP A 77 -8.64 -1.54 -9.29
C ASP A 77 -7.15 -1.91 -9.35
N SER A 78 -6.34 -1.29 -8.49
CA SER A 78 -4.89 -1.55 -8.45
C SER A 78 -4.49 -2.66 -7.47
N GLY A 79 -5.44 -3.20 -6.69
CA GLY A 79 -5.17 -4.29 -5.73
C GLY A 79 -4.26 -3.92 -4.55
N HIS A 80 -3.79 -2.67 -4.46
CA HIS A 80 -2.85 -2.21 -3.45
C HIS A 80 -3.47 -2.11 -2.05
N ILE A 81 -4.45 -1.22 -1.89
CA ILE A 81 -5.27 -1.06 -0.67
C ILE A 81 -6.74 -0.86 -1.05
N LEU A 82 -7.67 -0.93 -0.07
CA LEU A 82 -9.08 -0.67 -0.32
C LEU A 82 -9.28 0.71 -0.96
N GLY A 83 -9.91 0.74 -2.14
CA GLY A 83 -10.14 1.97 -2.88
C GLY A 83 -9.03 2.39 -3.82
N ALA A 84 -7.88 1.72 -3.81
CA ALA A 84 -6.77 2.07 -4.69
C ALA A 84 -7.12 1.82 -6.16
N LYS A 85 -6.93 2.84 -6.99
CA LYS A 85 -7.22 2.82 -8.41
C LYS A 85 -5.97 3.22 -9.20
N GLY A 86 -5.79 2.60 -10.36
CA GLY A 86 -5.09 3.18 -11.50
C GLY A 86 -6.05 3.94 -12.40
N LEU A 87 -5.53 4.74 -13.34
CA LEU A 87 -6.31 5.53 -14.29
C LEU A 87 -5.91 5.18 -15.71
N LEU A 88 -6.86 4.71 -16.50
CA LEU A 88 -6.76 4.59 -17.95
C LEU A 88 -7.43 5.82 -18.57
N PHE A 89 -6.71 6.56 -19.41
CA PHE A 89 -7.25 7.73 -20.09
C PHE A 89 -6.76 7.86 -21.52
N GLY A 90 -7.63 8.41 -22.37
CA GLY A 90 -7.38 8.53 -23.81
C GLY A 90 -7.27 7.24 -24.56
N ASP A 91 -7.72 6.13 -23.97
CA ASP A 91 -7.60 4.78 -24.49
C ASP A 91 -6.15 4.36 -24.81
N GLU A 92 -5.18 5.07 -24.21
CA GLU A 92 -3.76 4.95 -24.56
C GLU A 92 -2.84 4.93 -23.34
N VAL A 93 -3.11 5.74 -22.30
CA VAL A 93 -2.23 5.89 -21.14
C VAL A 93 -2.85 5.21 -19.93
N PHE A 94 -2.11 4.27 -19.32
CA PHE A 94 -2.48 3.68 -18.04
C PHE A 94 -1.46 4.07 -16.96
N TYR A 95 -1.92 4.79 -15.95
CA TYR A 95 -1.18 5.06 -14.72
C TYR A 95 -1.63 4.11 -13.62
N THR A 96 -0.71 3.34 -13.04
CA THR A 96 -1.06 2.30 -12.08
C THR A 96 -1.38 2.83 -10.68
N GLY A 97 -0.81 3.99 -10.30
CA GLY A 97 -0.57 4.27 -8.89
C GLY A 97 0.32 3.19 -8.25
N ASP A 98 0.14 2.94 -6.97
CA ASP A 98 0.68 1.72 -6.36
C ASP A 98 -0.18 0.52 -6.75
N ILE A 99 0.46 -0.60 -7.09
CA ILE A 99 -0.23 -1.75 -7.70
C ILE A 99 0.23 -3.08 -7.10
N CYS A 100 -0.72 -4.02 -6.94
CA CYS A 100 -0.46 -5.41 -6.60
C CYS A 100 -1.36 -6.33 -7.43
N THR A 101 -0.77 -7.13 -8.30
CA THR A 101 -1.48 -8.10 -9.17
C THR A 101 -1.80 -9.41 -8.45
N ARG A 102 -1.21 -9.63 -7.27
CA ARG A 102 -1.44 -10.82 -6.44
C ARG A 102 -2.66 -10.67 -5.55
N GLU A 103 -3.48 -11.72 -5.49
CA GLU A 103 -4.55 -11.82 -4.51
C GLU A 103 -3.98 -12.03 -3.09
N ARG A 104 -4.52 -11.27 -2.12
CA ARG A 104 -4.00 -11.25 -0.75
C ARG A 104 -5.11 -11.02 0.26
N GLY A 105 -5.48 -12.08 0.98
CA GLY A 105 -6.61 -12.06 1.91
C GLY A 105 -7.90 -11.69 1.20
N PHE A 106 -8.55 -10.61 1.65
CA PHE A 106 -9.76 -10.07 1.01
C PHE A 106 -9.49 -9.19 -0.23
N MET A 107 -8.23 -8.80 -0.48
CA MET A 107 -7.88 -7.93 -1.61
C MET A 107 -7.66 -8.77 -2.88
N LYS A 108 -8.45 -8.49 -3.91
CA LYS A 108 -8.25 -9.04 -5.25
C LYS A 108 -7.06 -8.39 -5.93
N GLY A 109 -6.32 -9.19 -6.69
CA GLY A 109 -5.21 -8.69 -7.51
C GLY A 109 -5.69 -7.79 -8.65
N ALA A 110 -4.89 -6.79 -8.97
CA ALA A 110 -5.14 -5.88 -10.08
C ALA A 110 -5.31 -6.63 -11.41
N LYS A 111 -6.28 -6.20 -12.21
CA LYS A 111 -6.45 -6.62 -13.61
C LYS A 111 -6.16 -5.43 -14.51
N ALA A 112 -4.88 -5.18 -14.74
CA ALA A 112 -4.44 -4.04 -15.55
C ALA A 112 -4.91 -4.17 -17.01
N PRO A 113 -5.31 -3.08 -17.67
CA PRO A 113 -5.70 -3.11 -19.07
C PRO A 113 -4.48 -3.14 -20.00
N ARG A 114 -4.72 -3.48 -21.26
CA ARG A 114 -3.81 -3.17 -22.36
C ARG A 114 -3.73 -1.65 -22.54
N CYS A 115 -2.56 -1.11 -22.87
CA CYS A 115 -2.37 0.32 -23.09
C CYS A 115 -1.19 0.56 -24.05
N LYS A 116 -1.07 1.77 -24.61
CA LYS A 116 0.10 2.17 -25.42
C LYS A 116 1.23 2.72 -24.56
N THR A 117 0.89 3.48 -23.53
CA THR A 117 1.83 4.03 -22.56
C THR A 117 1.48 3.54 -21.16
N LEU A 118 2.42 2.85 -20.52
CA LEU A 118 2.31 2.41 -19.13
C LEU A 118 3.15 3.32 -18.23
N ILE A 119 2.53 3.91 -17.22
CA ILE A 119 3.22 4.61 -16.13
C ILE A 119 3.03 3.77 -14.87
N THR A 120 4.08 3.07 -14.43
CA THR A 120 3.98 2.09 -13.33
C THR A 120 4.96 2.36 -12.21
N GLU A 121 4.50 2.08 -10.98
CA GLU A 121 5.40 2.02 -9.82
C GLU A 121 6.46 0.92 -9.98
N CYS A 122 7.58 1.03 -9.27
CA CYS A 122 8.63 0.01 -9.21
C CYS A 122 9.29 -0.03 -7.82
N THR A 123 8.48 0.02 -6.77
CA THR A 123 8.92 -0.01 -5.36
C THR A 123 9.89 -1.17 -5.11
N PHE A 124 9.59 -2.31 -5.73
CA PHE A 124 10.36 -3.55 -5.66
C PHE A 124 10.94 -3.96 -7.03
N GLY A 125 11.32 -2.97 -7.84
CA GLY A 125 11.85 -3.13 -9.19
C GLY A 125 13.25 -3.74 -9.33
N MET A 126 13.76 -4.43 -8.31
CA MET A 126 15.02 -5.20 -8.40
C MET A 126 14.78 -6.70 -8.29
N PRO A 127 15.51 -7.56 -9.04
CA PRO A 127 15.34 -9.02 -9.03
C PRO A 127 15.45 -9.71 -7.65
N GLU A 128 16.03 -9.05 -6.64
CA GLU A 128 16.12 -9.59 -5.29
C GLU A 128 14.79 -9.56 -4.52
N TYR A 129 13.83 -8.72 -4.95
CA TYR A 129 12.51 -8.62 -4.33
C TYR A 129 11.53 -9.56 -5.03
N VAL A 130 11.71 -10.85 -4.77
CA VAL A 130 10.71 -11.88 -5.07
C VAL A 130 10.15 -12.37 -3.74
N PHE A 131 8.86 -12.19 -3.51
CA PHE A 131 8.27 -12.47 -2.21
C PHE A 131 7.91 -13.94 -2.04
N PRO A 132 8.01 -14.49 -0.82
CA PRO A 132 7.43 -15.81 -0.54
C PRO A 132 5.92 -15.78 -0.77
N THR A 133 5.34 -16.96 -1.00
CA THR A 133 3.88 -17.05 -1.11
C THR A 133 3.21 -16.61 0.19
N LEU A 134 1.95 -16.18 0.08
CA LEU A 134 1.18 -15.76 1.24
C LEU A 134 1.04 -16.91 2.26
N ASP A 135 0.85 -18.14 1.78
CA ASP A 135 0.71 -19.33 2.62
C ASP A 135 1.99 -19.65 3.39
N GLU A 136 3.16 -19.57 2.75
CA GLU A 136 4.45 -19.74 3.42
C GLU A 136 4.65 -18.69 4.51
N THR A 137 4.28 -17.44 4.20
CA THR A 137 4.35 -16.32 5.15
C THR A 137 3.44 -16.55 6.35
N VAL A 138 2.17 -16.91 6.12
CA VAL A 138 1.19 -17.20 7.18
C VAL A 138 1.63 -18.39 8.02
N LYS A 139 2.10 -19.48 7.39
CA LYS A 139 2.63 -20.66 8.09
C LYS A 139 3.81 -20.32 9.00
N LYS A 140 4.77 -19.55 8.48
CA LYS A 140 5.95 -19.10 9.24
C LYS A 140 5.55 -18.26 10.45
N VAL A 141 4.65 -17.29 10.27
CA VAL A 141 4.19 -16.41 11.36
C VAL A 141 3.39 -17.20 12.40
N ASN A 142 2.49 -18.10 11.99
CA ASN A 142 1.75 -18.96 12.92
C ASN A 142 2.68 -19.82 13.77
N ALA A 143 3.77 -20.34 13.20
CA ALA A 143 4.77 -21.09 13.96
C ALA A 143 5.48 -20.21 15.02
N ILE A 144 5.83 -18.96 14.67
CA ILE A 144 6.41 -18.01 15.62
C ILE A 144 5.40 -17.68 16.73
N ILE A 145 4.16 -17.33 16.39
CA ILE A 145 3.09 -17.01 17.35
C ILE A 145 2.89 -18.18 18.31
N SER A 146 2.70 -19.39 17.78
CA SER A 146 2.51 -20.61 18.59
C SER A 146 3.69 -20.86 19.55
N GLY A 147 4.92 -20.72 19.07
CA GLY A 147 6.12 -20.86 19.89
C GLY A 147 6.25 -19.81 21.00
N MET A 148 5.75 -18.59 20.77
CA MET A 148 5.73 -17.53 21.79
C MET A 148 4.59 -17.73 22.80
N TYR A 149 3.42 -18.15 22.33
CA TYR A 149 2.29 -18.49 23.19
C TYR A 149 2.63 -19.63 24.16
N ALA A 150 3.36 -20.65 23.70
CA ALA A 150 3.86 -21.73 24.56
C ALA A 150 4.80 -21.25 25.68
N LYS A 151 5.40 -20.06 25.53
CA LYS A 151 6.24 -19.39 26.53
C LYS A 151 5.47 -18.32 27.33
N GLY A 152 4.15 -18.22 27.16
CA GLY A 152 3.32 -17.19 27.79
C GLY A 152 3.59 -15.78 27.28
N LYS A 153 4.27 -15.62 26.14
CA LYS A 153 4.66 -14.31 25.61
C LYS A 153 3.58 -13.72 24.68
N PRO A 154 3.17 -12.47 24.90
CA PRO A 154 2.38 -11.73 23.93
C PRO A 154 3.13 -11.46 22.63
N VAL A 155 2.39 -11.31 21.54
CA VAL A 155 2.94 -11.03 20.21
C VAL A 155 2.27 -9.80 19.63
N ILE A 156 3.07 -8.91 19.05
CA ILE A 156 2.59 -7.74 18.32
C ILE A 156 3.00 -7.86 16.86
N LEU A 157 2.01 -7.92 15.97
CA LEU A 157 2.20 -7.88 14.52
C LEU A 157 2.19 -6.43 14.06
N LEU A 158 3.31 -5.98 13.51
CA LEU A 158 3.54 -4.58 13.12
C LEU A 158 3.41 -4.43 11.60
N GLY A 159 2.26 -3.92 11.15
CA GLY A 159 1.98 -3.56 9.76
C GLY A 159 1.58 -2.09 9.66
N TYR A 160 1.76 -1.44 8.51
CA TYR A 160 1.31 -0.06 8.33
C TYR A 160 -0.17 0.10 8.71
N GLU A 161 -0.51 1.25 9.32
CA GLU A 161 -1.86 1.55 9.83
C GLU A 161 -2.94 1.36 8.75
N LEU A 162 -2.63 1.76 7.51
CA LEU A 162 -3.44 1.55 6.31
C LEU A 162 -2.81 0.51 5.39
N GLY A 163 -3.61 -0.44 4.93
CA GLY A 163 -3.28 -1.51 4.00
C GLY A 163 -2.84 -2.76 4.75
N LYS A 164 -1.56 -2.80 5.13
CA LYS A 164 -0.95 -3.99 5.74
C LYS A 164 -1.59 -4.39 7.06
N GLY A 165 -1.96 -3.44 7.90
CA GLY A 165 -2.64 -3.69 9.17
C GLY A 165 -3.97 -4.44 8.98
N GLN A 166 -4.75 -4.09 7.96
CA GLN A 166 -6.02 -4.74 7.65
C GLN A 166 -5.78 -6.16 7.12
N ILE A 167 -4.75 -6.35 6.30
CA ILE A 167 -4.37 -7.67 5.77
C ILE A 167 -3.92 -8.61 6.90
N LEU A 168 -3.11 -8.11 7.83
CA LEU A 168 -2.76 -8.86 9.04
C LEU A 168 -4.01 -9.16 9.90
N SER A 169 -4.96 -8.20 10.00
CA SER A 169 -6.21 -8.38 10.74
C SER A 169 -7.06 -9.51 10.18
N TYR A 170 -7.09 -9.64 8.86
CA TYR A 170 -7.76 -10.74 8.18
C TYR A 170 -7.04 -12.08 8.39
N LEU A 171 -5.74 -12.14 8.05
CA LEU A 171 -4.96 -13.38 8.01
C LEU A 171 -4.76 -14.04 9.37
N PHE A 172 -4.72 -13.25 10.45
CA PHE A 172 -4.49 -13.74 11.81
C PHE A 172 -5.73 -13.62 12.70
N SER A 173 -6.91 -13.46 12.10
CA SER A 173 -8.18 -13.29 12.81
C SER A 173 -8.59 -14.51 13.66
N HIS A 174 -8.04 -15.70 13.41
CA HIS A 174 -8.26 -16.90 14.22
C HIS A 174 -7.57 -16.83 15.58
N TRP A 175 -6.54 -16.00 15.74
CA TRP A 175 -5.90 -15.73 17.03
C TRP A 175 -6.66 -14.69 17.88
N GLN A 176 -7.76 -14.13 17.38
CA GLN A 176 -8.56 -13.11 18.07
C GLN A 176 -7.72 -11.92 18.57
N PRO A 177 -6.98 -11.24 17.67
CA PRO A 177 -6.07 -10.17 18.08
C PRO A 177 -6.82 -8.97 18.66
N TYR A 178 -6.21 -8.29 19.63
CA TYR A 178 -6.52 -6.89 19.91
C TYR A 178 -6.00 -5.99 18.79
N TYR A 179 -6.57 -4.81 18.64
CA TYR A 179 -6.09 -3.83 17.68
C TYR A 179 -5.52 -2.61 18.40
N HIS A 180 -4.37 -2.11 17.96
CA HIS A 180 -4.02 -0.74 18.27
C HIS A 180 -5.14 0.19 17.77
N ASP A 181 -5.47 1.23 18.53
CA ASP A 181 -6.68 2.03 18.28
C ASP A 181 -6.69 2.66 16.88
N SER A 182 -5.52 3.00 16.34
CA SER A 182 -5.43 3.52 14.97
C SER A 182 -5.72 2.46 13.89
N VAL A 183 -5.26 1.22 14.08
CA VAL A 183 -5.61 0.09 13.20
C VAL A 183 -7.10 -0.23 13.31
N LYS A 184 -7.66 -0.20 14.54
CA LYS A 184 -9.10 -0.38 14.76
C LYS A 184 -9.91 0.61 13.94
N ARG A 185 -9.60 1.91 13.99
CA ARG A 185 -10.31 2.94 13.22
C ARG A 185 -10.29 2.67 11.71
N VAL A 186 -9.15 2.24 11.16
CA VAL A 186 -9.08 1.90 9.74
C VAL A 186 -9.86 0.61 9.43
N ASN A 187 -9.78 -0.41 10.30
CA ASN A 187 -10.60 -1.63 10.17
C ASN A 187 -12.09 -1.29 10.17
N ASP A 188 -12.54 -0.35 11.00
CA ASP A 188 -13.94 0.11 11.06
C ASP A 188 -14.40 0.75 9.75
N VAL A 189 -13.54 1.54 9.10
CA VAL A 189 -13.79 2.07 7.75
C VAL A 189 -13.84 0.94 6.71
N TYR A 190 -12.94 -0.04 6.77
CA TYR A 190 -12.97 -1.18 5.86
C TYR A 190 -14.27 -1.99 6.01
N ARG A 191 -14.74 -2.20 7.24
CA ARG A 191 -16.02 -2.85 7.53
C ARG A 191 -17.21 -2.06 6.99
N SER A 192 -17.19 -0.73 7.05
CA SER A 192 -18.28 0.11 6.50
C SER A 192 -18.41 0.00 4.98
N PHE A 193 -17.35 -0.43 4.29
CA PHE A 193 -17.35 -0.78 2.87
C PHE A 193 -17.57 -2.28 2.58
N GLY A 194 -17.95 -3.08 3.59
CA GLY A 194 -18.32 -4.48 3.43
C GLY A 194 -17.15 -5.47 3.46
N VAL A 195 -15.93 -5.03 3.83
CA VAL A 195 -14.83 -5.97 4.04
C VAL A 195 -15.05 -6.75 5.34
N ASP A 196 -15.02 -8.08 5.27
CA ASP A 196 -15.19 -8.98 6.41
C ASP A 196 -13.93 -9.05 7.30
N LEU A 197 -13.65 -7.95 7.98
CA LEU A 197 -12.67 -7.90 9.06
C LEU A 197 -13.37 -8.17 10.39
N LYS A 198 -12.85 -9.12 11.18
CA LYS A 198 -13.39 -9.36 12.53
C LYS A 198 -13.24 -8.13 13.40
N ASP A 199 -14.32 -7.76 14.08
CA ASP A 199 -14.27 -6.75 15.14
C ASP A 199 -13.46 -7.26 16.33
N SER A 200 -12.76 -6.34 16.98
CA SER A 200 -12.03 -6.62 18.21
C SER A 200 -11.84 -5.33 19.01
N MET A 201 -11.54 -5.49 20.30
CA MET A 201 -11.27 -4.38 21.21
C MET A 201 -10.01 -3.61 20.81
N GLY A 202 -10.05 -2.30 21.05
CA GLY A 202 -8.88 -1.43 20.93
C GLY A 202 -7.89 -1.65 22.08
N HIS A 203 -6.63 -1.28 21.87
CA HIS A 203 -5.57 -1.34 22.87
C HIS A 203 -5.98 -0.63 24.16
N THR A 204 -6.47 0.62 24.05
CA THR A 204 -6.80 1.43 25.23
C THR A 204 -7.93 0.80 26.06
N GLU A 205 -8.94 0.25 25.40
CA GLU A 205 -10.04 -0.46 26.06
C GLU A 205 -9.55 -1.74 26.75
N ALA A 206 -8.78 -2.57 26.03
CA ALA A 206 -8.25 -3.82 26.56
C ALA A 206 -7.29 -3.60 27.74
N GLU A 207 -6.46 -2.54 27.70
CA GLU A 207 -5.57 -2.17 28.79
C GLU A 207 -6.35 -1.70 30.03
N ASN A 208 -7.32 -0.79 29.86
CA ASN A 208 -8.14 -0.29 30.96
C ASN A 208 -8.97 -1.40 31.64
N ALA A 209 -9.38 -2.41 30.86
CA ALA A 209 -10.09 -3.58 31.38
C ALA A 209 -9.16 -4.64 32.02
N GLY A 210 -7.85 -4.41 32.08
CA GLY A 210 -6.88 -5.36 32.63
C GLY A 210 -6.74 -6.65 31.82
N LEU A 211 -7.14 -6.63 30.54
CA LEU A 211 -7.09 -7.82 29.68
C LEU A 211 -5.66 -8.11 29.21
N LEU A 212 -4.82 -7.08 29.05
CA LEU A 212 -3.43 -7.26 28.63
C LEU A 212 -2.54 -7.90 29.70
N ASP A 213 -2.99 -7.94 30.96
CA ASP A 213 -2.32 -8.71 32.04
C ASP A 213 -2.55 -10.23 31.89
N LYS A 214 -3.59 -10.65 31.15
CA LYS A 214 -3.94 -12.05 30.90
C LYS A 214 -3.22 -12.57 29.64
N LYS A 215 -1.96 -12.93 29.81
CA LYS A 215 -1.09 -13.43 28.73
C LYS A 215 -1.34 -14.93 28.42
N PRO A 216 -1.08 -15.39 27.18
CA PRO A 216 -0.63 -14.62 26.02
C PRO A 216 -1.79 -13.97 25.26
N TRP A 217 -1.49 -12.91 24.53
CA TRP A 217 -2.41 -12.24 23.61
C TRP A 217 -1.70 -11.86 22.30
N LEU A 218 -2.47 -11.62 21.25
CA LEU A 218 -1.99 -11.10 19.97
C LEU A 218 -2.50 -9.67 19.81
N MET A 219 -1.69 -8.80 19.24
CA MET A 219 -2.11 -7.46 18.85
C MET A 219 -1.63 -7.11 17.46
N ILE A 220 -2.44 -6.38 16.70
CA ILE A 220 -2.03 -5.76 15.44
C ILE A 220 -1.88 -4.27 15.65
N ALA A 221 -0.70 -3.75 15.32
CA ALA A 221 -0.34 -2.36 15.54
C ALA A 221 0.34 -1.75 14.30
N PRO A 222 0.38 -0.41 14.18
CA PRO A 222 1.11 0.27 13.12
C PRO A 222 2.56 -0.17 13.08
N ASN A 223 3.24 0.00 11.94
CA ASN A 223 4.64 -0.39 11.77
C ASN A 223 5.62 0.56 12.49
N LEU A 224 5.50 0.61 13.81
CA LEU A 224 6.28 1.40 14.74
C LEU A 224 7.66 0.77 14.92
N GLY A 225 8.72 1.59 14.92
CA GLY A 225 10.07 1.11 15.20
C GLY A 225 10.22 0.71 16.67
N GLY A 226 11.22 -0.13 16.97
CA GLY A 226 11.48 -0.62 18.33
C GLY A 226 11.68 0.48 19.36
N ARG A 227 12.18 1.67 18.97
CA ARG A 227 12.37 2.83 19.87
C ARG A 227 11.10 3.66 20.14
N ASN A 228 9.99 3.33 19.48
CA ASN A 228 8.73 4.02 19.72
C ASN A 228 8.25 3.72 21.16
N SER A 229 7.73 4.73 21.87
CA SER A 229 7.31 4.61 23.27
C SER A 229 6.30 3.51 23.47
N PHE A 230 5.26 3.43 22.63
CA PHE A 230 4.26 2.36 22.70
C PHE A 230 4.91 0.97 22.63
N VAL A 231 5.86 0.76 21.71
CA VAL A 231 6.55 -0.53 21.59
C VAL A 231 7.41 -0.83 22.82
N GLN A 232 8.14 0.16 23.33
CA GLN A 232 8.96 0.01 24.55
C GLN A 232 8.09 -0.28 25.78
N ASP A 233 6.95 0.38 25.91
CA ASP A 233 5.98 0.18 27.00
C ASP A 233 5.41 -1.23 26.92
N MET A 234 4.99 -1.69 25.74
CA MET A 234 4.48 -3.05 25.57
C MET A 234 5.54 -4.12 25.88
N LYS A 235 6.78 -3.90 25.44
CA LYS A 235 7.90 -4.80 25.73
C LYS A 235 8.23 -4.84 27.22
N SER A 236 8.36 -3.68 27.87
CA SER A 236 8.77 -3.58 29.28
C SER A 236 7.69 -4.05 30.25
N LYS A 237 6.43 -3.68 30.02
CA LYS A 237 5.29 -4.05 30.88
C LYS A 237 4.84 -5.49 30.66
N TYR A 238 4.79 -5.94 29.41
CA TYR A 238 4.17 -7.23 29.07
C TYR A 238 5.14 -8.30 28.58
N ASP A 239 6.44 -8.03 28.45
CA ASP A 239 7.41 -8.95 27.80
C ASP A 239 6.94 -9.40 26.40
N ALA A 240 6.29 -8.47 25.70
CA ALA A 240 5.78 -8.72 24.35
C ALA A 240 6.93 -8.80 23.34
N ILE A 241 6.76 -9.62 22.31
CA ILE A 241 7.67 -9.65 21.16
C ILE A 241 7.02 -9.00 19.95
N THR A 242 7.84 -8.48 19.04
CA THR A 242 7.39 -7.79 17.83
C THR A 242 7.78 -8.54 16.56
N ILE A 243 6.81 -8.64 15.64
CA ILE A 243 7.02 -9.15 14.28
C ILE A 243 6.72 -8.02 13.30
N GLY A 244 7.75 -7.48 12.65
CA GLY A 244 7.63 -6.46 11.62
C GLY A 244 7.32 -7.03 10.25
N PHE A 245 6.38 -6.42 9.53
CA PHE A 245 6.02 -6.82 8.17
C PHE A 245 6.36 -5.73 7.15
N SER A 246 7.18 -6.09 6.16
CA SER A 246 7.56 -5.18 5.07
C SER A 246 8.12 -5.94 3.88
N GLY A 247 7.87 -5.49 2.64
CA GLY A 247 8.54 -6.04 1.46
C GLY A 247 10.07 -5.86 1.54
N TRP A 248 10.54 -4.80 2.20
CA TRP A 248 11.97 -4.55 2.45
C TRP A 248 12.64 -5.65 3.29
N ALA A 249 11.88 -6.42 4.07
CA ALA A 249 12.42 -7.55 4.84
C ALA A 249 12.86 -8.73 3.95
N GLN A 250 12.58 -8.68 2.64
CA GLN A 250 13.07 -9.67 1.67
C GLN A 250 14.55 -9.46 1.32
N SER A 251 15.06 -8.23 1.35
CA SER A 251 16.43 -7.96 0.92
C SER A 251 17.44 -8.51 1.94
N GLN A 252 18.41 -9.26 1.43
CA GLN A 252 19.60 -9.66 2.21
C GLN A 252 20.68 -8.56 2.23
N ARG A 253 20.60 -7.61 1.30
CA ARG A 253 21.55 -6.49 1.17
C ARG A 253 21.17 -5.31 2.05
N PHE A 254 19.88 -5.00 2.10
CA PHE A 254 19.32 -3.92 2.91
C PHE A 254 18.56 -4.52 4.08
N ALA A 255 19.22 -4.65 5.23
CA ALA A 255 18.55 -5.12 6.42
C ALA A 255 17.37 -4.19 6.75
N PHE A 256 16.16 -4.75 6.86
CA PHE A 256 15.01 -4.03 7.37
C PHE A 256 15.19 -3.75 8.87
N ALA A 257 15.93 -2.69 9.17
CA ALA A 257 16.39 -2.38 10.51
C ALA A 257 15.37 -1.49 11.24
N ARG A 258 14.34 -2.12 11.83
CA ARG A 258 13.40 -1.44 12.74
C ARG A 258 13.47 -1.89 14.19
N GLN A 259 14.50 -2.67 14.56
CA GLN A 259 14.68 -3.21 15.92
C GLN A 259 13.47 -4.04 16.40
N HIS A 260 12.86 -4.76 15.45
CA HIS A 260 11.85 -5.78 15.74
C HIS A 260 12.52 -7.11 16.11
N ASP A 261 11.85 -7.96 16.88
CA ASP A 261 12.41 -9.28 17.24
C ASP A 261 12.42 -10.23 16.03
N PHE A 262 11.42 -10.08 15.15
CA PHE A 262 11.34 -10.77 13.86
C PHE A 262 10.98 -9.79 12.74
N SER A 263 11.45 -10.06 11.53
CA SER A 263 11.07 -9.33 10.31
C SER A 263 10.63 -10.32 9.24
N ILE A 264 9.49 -10.05 8.62
CA ILE A 264 8.81 -10.95 7.69
C ILE A 264 8.48 -10.18 6.40
N ALA A 265 8.87 -10.76 5.27
CA ALA A 265 8.52 -10.25 3.95
C ALA A 265 7.01 -10.35 3.74
N LEU A 266 6.36 -9.20 3.56
CA LEU A 266 4.97 -9.09 3.15
C LEU A 266 4.78 -7.69 2.56
N SER A 267 4.24 -7.63 1.36
CA SER A 267 4.01 -6.37 0.65
C SER A 267 2.58 -6.25 0.14
N ASP A 268 2.18 -5.00 -0.03
CA ASP A 268 0.93 -4.57 -0.64
C ASP A 268 1.21 -4.07 -2.08
N HIS A 269 2.44 -4.21 -2.55
CA HIS A 269 2.90 -3.88 -3.90
C HIS A 269 3.26 -5.17 -4.65
N CYS A 270 3.34 -5.07 -5.97
CA CYS A 270 3.96 -6.08 -6.82
C CYS A 270 5.41 -6.33 -6.39
N ASP A 271 5.82 -7.58 -6.44
CA ASP A 271 7.22 -7.98 -6.43
C ASP A 271 7.85 -7.80 -7.84
N TYR A 272 9.13 -8.09 -7.99
CA TYR A 272 9.82 -7.92 -9.28
C TYR A 272 9.18 -8.72 -10.42
N ASN A 273 8.84 -9.98 -10.19
CA ASN A 273 8.28 -10.84 -11.22
C ASN A 273 6.86 -10.37 -11.58
N GLU A 274 6.08 -9.97 -10.58
CA GLU A 274 4.74 -9.42 -10.76
C GLU A 274 4.75 -8.11 -11.57
N LEU A 275 5.77 -7.26 -11.38
CA LEU A 275 5.98 -6.05 -12.19
C LEU A 275 6.34 -6.39 -13.64
N VAL A 276 7.21 -7.38 -13.87
CA VAL A 276 7.56 -7.83 -15.23
C VAL A 276 6.34 -8.43 -15.95
N GLU A 277 5.56 -9.26 -15.26
CA GLU A 277 4.34 -9.85 -15.83
C GLU A 277 3.25 -8.79 -16.07
N LEU A 278 3.14 -7.78 -15.20
CA LEU A 278 2.28 -6.62 -15.43
C LEU A 278 2.63 -5.93 -16.75
N VAL A 279 3.92 -5.64 -16.99
CA VAL A 279 4.39 -5.00 -18.22
C VAL A 279 4.04 -5.85 -19.44
N LYS A 280 4.34 -7.15 -19.42
CA LYS A 280 4.01 -8.08 -20.52
C LYS A 280 2.51 -8.16 -20.78
N HIS A 281 1.70 -8.15 -19.72
CA HIS A 281 0.25 -8.19 -19.84
C HIS A 281 -0.29 -6.93 -20.52
N CYS A 282 0.16 -5.75 -20.06
CA CYS A 282 -0.23 -4.46 -20.62
C CYS A 282 0.23 -4.27 -22.07
N ASP A 283 1.38 -4.84 -22.44
CA ASP A 283 2.06 -4.74 -23.75
C ASP A 283 2.09 -3.31 -24.33
N PRO A 284 2.72 -2.38 -23.61
CA PRO A 284 2.81 -0.99 -24.03
C PRO A 284 3.90 -0.77 -25.07
N ASP A 285 3.69 0.23 -25.94
CA ASP A 285 4.71 0.79 -26.82
C ASP A 285 5.77 1.57 -26.02
N LYS A 286 5.37 2.17 -24.89
CA LYS A 286 6.24 2.99 -24.03
C LYS A 286 5.99 2.75 -22.53
N ILE A 287 7.06 2.66 -21.75
CA ILE A 287 6.99 2.47 -20.30
C ILE A 287 7.72 3.61 -19.58
N TYR A 288 7.06 4.16 -18.57
CA TYR A 288 7.62 5.08 -17.60
C TYR A 288 7.62 4.46 -16.22
N THR A 289 8.80 4.31 -15.63
CA THR A 289 8.93 3.82 -14.25
C THR A 289 8.94 4.99 -13.27
N VAL A 290 8.17 4.85 -12.20
CA VAL A 290 8.06 5.81 -11.09
C VAL A 290 8.16 5.07 -9.77
N HIS A 291 8.49 5.75 -8.67
CA HIS A 291 8.59 5.20 -7.30
C HIS A 291 9.52 3.98 -7.12
N GLY A 292 10.54 4.08 -6.26
CA GLY A 292 11.44 2.94 -5.98
C GLY A 292 12.64 2.87 -6.93
N PHE A 293 12.88 1.70 -7.51
CA PHE A 293 14.08 1.38 -8.30
C PHE A 293 13.91 1.73 -9.78
N VAL A 294 13.67 3.01 -10.05
CA VAL A 294 13.24 3.51 -11.36
C VAL A 294 14.25 3.25 -12.47
N GLU A 295 15.55 3.46 -12.20
CA GLU A 295 16.62 3.26 -13.18
C GLU A 295 16.89 1.77 -13.39
N GLU A 296 16.96 0.98 -12.32
CA GLU A 296 17.24 -0.46 -12.37
C GLU A 296 16.14 -1.22 -13.12
N PHE A 297 14.88 -0.95 -12.78
CA PHE A 297 13.75 -1.63 -13.39
C PHE A 297 13.60 -1.25 -14.87
N ALA A 298 13.71 0.04 -15.21
CA ALA A 298 13.70 0.48 -16.61
C ALA A 298 14.84 -0.17 -17.41
N GLY A 299 16.06 -0.21 -16.85
CA GLY A 299 17.21 -0.84 -17.49
C GLY A 299 17.03 -2.35 -17.72
N ASP A 300 16.38 -3.06 -16.80
CA ASP A 300 16.06 -4.48 -16.99
C ASP A 300 14.97 -4.69 -18.06
N LEU A 301 13.92 -3.85 -18.07
CA LEU A 301 12.90 -3.88 -19.12
C LEU A 301 13.50 -3.60 -20.52
N SER A 302 14.43 -2.64 -20.63
CA SER A 302 15.13 -2.37 -21.89
C SER A 302 15.95 -3.57 -22.38
N LYS A 303 16.62 -4.30 -21.48
CA LYS A 303 17.33 -5.55 -21.84
C LYS A 303 16.36 -6.65 -22.31
N MET A 304 15.11 -6.63 -21.83
CA MET A 304 14.05 -7.53 -22.27
C MET A 304 13.39 -7.10 -23.59
N GLY A 305 13.78 -5.95 -24.17
CA GLY A 305 13.29 -5.46 -25.45
C GLY A 305 12.15 -4.45 -25.38
N PHE A 306 11.77 -3.98 -24.18
CA PHE A 306 10.76 -2.93 -24.02
C PHE A 306 11.37 -1.52 -24.12
N ASP A 307 10.62 -0.57 -24.66
CA ASP A 307 10.98 0.85 -24.58
C ASP A 307 10.59 1.41 -23.20
N ALA A 308 11.52 1.33 -22.23
CA ALA A 308 11.33 1.76 -20.86
C ALA A 308 12.32 2.85 -20.46
N GLN A 309 11.85 3.84 -19.69
CA GLN A 309 12.70 4.84 -19.07
C GLN A 309 12.14 5.32 -17.73
N PRO A 310 12.99 5.75 -16.79
CA PRO A 310 12.53 6.42 -15.58
C PRO A 310 11.92 7.77 -15.92
N LEU A 311 10.83 8.11 -15.22
CA LEU A 311 10.27 9.44 -15.31
C LEU A 311 11.13 10.43 -14.51
N LYS A 312 11.97 11.22 -15.20
CA LYS A 312 12.94 12.13 -14.56
C LYS A 312 12.25 13.34 -13.92
N GLU A 313 12.81 13.85 -12.83
CA GLU A 313 12.23 14.99 -12.07
C GLU A 313 12.11 16.30 -12.87
N ASN A 314 12.92 16.50 -13.91
CA ASN A 314 12.88 17.71 -14.74
C ASN A 314 11.94 17.62 -15.94
N SER A 315 11.31 16.46 -16.20
CA SER A 315 10.37 16.28 -17.31
C SER A 315 8.91 16.42 -16.87
N LEU A 316 8.67 16.85 -15.63
CA LEU A 316 7.35 16.85 -15.00
C LEU A 316 6.44 18.02 -15.40
N ASP A 317 6.87 18.87 -16.33
CA ASP A 317 6.11 20.05 -16.70
C ASP A 317 5.31 19.90 -18.00
N GLU A 318 5.73 19.11 -18.99
CA GLU A 318 4.95 18.88 -20.22
C GLU A 318 5.31 17.53 -20.88
N PHE A 319 4.32 16.64 -21.03
CA PHE A 319 4.42 15.46 -21.89
C PHE A 319 3.22 15.38 -22.83
N PHE A 320 3.53 15.32 -24.13
CA PHE A 320 2.69 15.25 -25.35
C PHE A 320 1.60 16.33 -25.50
#